data_AF-A0A1F3F3I5-F1
#
_entry.id   AF-A0A1F3F3I5-F1
#
_cell.length_a   1.000
_cell.length_b   1.000
_cell.length_c   1.000
_cell.angle_alpha   90.00
_cell.angle_beta   90.00
_cell.angle_gamma   90.00
#
_symmetry.space_group_name_H-M   'P 1'
#
loop_
_entity.id
_entity.type
_entity.pdbx_description
1 polymer ?
#
loop_
_entity_poly.entity_id
_entity_poly.type
_entity_poly.pdbx_seq_one_letter_code
_entity_poly.pdbx_strand_id
1 'polypeptide(L)'
;MIEDFLWFQFNPYHGIKKFNKRDIWWHGNGKWFLGLFPLDYLKAIFIIIIVTLASAICYGEKIFFIQSLEFLLLIFILTILSIIFVKPYRRWYKKMRKIDESKEFERKIKF
;
A
#
# COMPACT_ATOMS: atom_id res chain seq x y z
N MET A 1 5.52 4.38 -2.03
CA MET A 1 4.74 3.91 -3.19
C MET A 1 3.67 2.92 -2.74
N ILE A 2 3.97 1.64 -2.56
CA ILE A 2 2.98 0.70 -2.04
C ILE A 2 2.63 0.99 -0.57
N GLU A 3 3.60 1.47 0.20
CA GLU A 3 3.42 1.86 1.60
C GLU A 3 2.29 2.88 1.77
N ASP A 4 2.25 3.94 0.95
CA ASP A 4 1.18 4.94 1.00
C ASP A 4 -0.19 4.27 0.79
N PHE A 5 -0.30 3.41 -0.23
CA PHE A 5 -1.55 2.68 -0.50
C PHE A 5 -1.96 1.81 0.69
N LEU A 6 -1.03 1.02 1.25
CA LEU A 6 -1.27 0.16 2.40
C LEU A 6 -1.66 0.97 3.64
N TRP A 7 -1.01 2.11 3.87
CA TRP A 7 -1.35 3.01 4.96
C TRP A 7 -2.79 3.49 4.84
N PHE A 8 -3.22 3.97 3.66
CA PHE A 8 -4.61 4.38 3.45
C PHE A 8 -5.58 3.21 3.57
N GLN A 9 -5.19 2.04 3.09
CA GLN A 9 -6.01 0.84 3.16
C GLN A 9 -6.29 0.43 4.61
N PHE A 10 -5.23 0.27 5.41
CA PHE A 10 -5.31 -0.20 6.80
C PHE A 10 -5.70 0.90 7.78
N ASN A 11 -5.46 2.18 7.50
CA ASN A 11 -5.83 3.25 8.41
C ASN A 11 -7.36 3.34 8.56
N PRO A 12 -7.92 3.10 9.76
CA PRO A 12 -9.37 3.10 9.98
C PRO A 12 -10.00 4.49 9.84
N TYR A 13 -9.22 5.57 9.96
CA TYR A 13 -9.68 6.96 9.84
C TYR A 13 -9.55 7.55 8.43
N HIS A 14 -8.69 6.96 7.58
CA HIS A 14 -8.37 7.51 6.26
C HIS A 14 -8.96 6.67 5.13
N GLY A 15 -8.77 5.35 5.14
CA GLY A 15 -9.42 4.45 4.17
C GLY A 15 -9.10 4.69 2.69
N ILE A 16 -9.42 3.69 1.86
CA ILE A 16 -9.15 3.77 0.42
C ILE A 16 -9.89 4.91 -0.29
N LYS A 17 -11.03 5.37 0.26
CA LYS A 17 -11.78 6.52 -0.30
C LYS A 17 -10.97 7.81 -0.27
N LYS A 18 -10.06 7.97 0.70
CA LYS A 18 -9.15 9.11 0.78
C LYS A 18 -7.81 8.85 0.08
N PHE A 19 -7.66 7.72 -0.61
CA PHE A 19 -6.50 7.51 -1.48
C PHE A 19 -6.73 8.20 -2.82
N ASN A 20 -6.72 9.52 -2.83
CA ASN A 20 -6.95 10.33 -4.03
C ASN A 20 -6.10 11.61 -4.00
N LYS A 21 -5.97 12.25 -5.16
CA LYS A 21 -5.15 13.46 -5.33
C LYS A 21 -5.50 14.60 -4.37
N ARG A 22 -6.76 14.71 -3.91
CA ARG A 22 -7.22 15.81 -3.05
C ARG A 22 -6.81 15.62 -1.60
N ASP A 23 -6.82 14.37 -1.13
CA ASP A 23 -6.54 14.01 0.27
C ASP A 23 -5.05 13.72 0.54
N ILE A 24 -4.26 13.40 -0.50
CA ILE A 24 -2.83 13.12 -0.37
C ILE A 24 -1.99 14.32 -0.82
N TRP A 25 -1.63 15.20 0.12
CA TRP A 25 -0.90 16.43 -0.19
C TRP A 25 0.48 16.20 -0.83
N TRP A 26 1.23 15.16 -0.42
CA TRP A 26 2.54 14.85 -1.02
C TRP A 26 2.46 14.28 -2.44
N HIS A 27 1.31 13.74 -2.86
CA HIS A 27 1.01 13.36 -4.25
C HIS A 27 0.07 14.36 -4.94
N GLY A 28 -0.23 15.49 -4.29
CA GLY A 28 -1.25 16.46 -4.71
C GLY A 28 -0.84 17.27 -5.94
N ASN A 29 0.46 17.49 -6.14
CA ASN A 29 0.99 18.15 -7.34
C ASN A 29 1.28 17.15 -8.48
N GLY A 30 1.26 15.85 -8.19
CA GLY A 30 1.53 14.78 -9.14
C GLY A 30 0.40 14.55 -10.15
N LYS A 31 0.74 13.87 -11.24
CA LYS A 31 -0.25 13.29 -12.16
C LYS A 31 -0.75 11.96 -11.60
N TRP A 32 -2.05 11.73 -11.70
CA TRP A 32 -2.69 10.48 -11.27
C TRP A 32 -3.20 9.74 -12.50
N PHE A 33 -2.99 8.44 -12.56
CA PHE A 33 -3.53 7.60 -13.63
C PHE A 33 -5.04 7.46 -13.42
N LEU A 34 -5.84 8.11 -14.28
CA LEU A 34 -7.31 8.09 -14.22
C LEU A 34 -7.88 8.47 -12.82
N GLY A 35 -7.11 9.22 -12.02
CA GLY A 35 -7.48 9.57 -10.65
C GLY A 35 -7.38 8.45 -9.60
N LEU A 36 -6.84 7.27 -9.96
CA LEU A 36 -6.81 6.09 -9.09
C LEU A 36 -5.52 5.96 -8.27
N PHE A 37 -4.36 6.22 -8.88
CA PHE A 37 -3.06 6.15 -8.21
C PHE A 37 -2.04 7.11 -8.84
N PRO A 38 -0.99 7.53 -8.11
CA PRO A 38 0.05 8.40 -8.66
C PRO A 38 0.76 7.76 -9.85
N LEU A 39 0.97 8.52 -10.94
CA LEU A 39 1.66 8.02 -12.15
C LEU A 39 3.08 7.55 -11.86
N ASP A 40 3.72 8.08 -10.82
CA ASP A 40 5.06 7.65 -10.43
C ASP A 40 5.09 6.15 -10.08
N TYR A 41 3.95 5.54 -9.74
CA TYR A 41 3.77 4.11 -9.50
C TYR A 41 4.00 3.28 -10.75
N LEU A 42 3.44 3.73 -11.87
CA LEU A 42 3.70 3.10 -13.16
C LEU A 42 5.12 3.38 -13.63
N LYS A 43 5.66 4.58 -13.38
CA LYS A 43 7.04 4.90 -13.77
C LYS A 43 8.05 4.00 -13.07
N ALA A 44 7.90 3.74 -11.76
CA ALA A 44 8.82 2.86 -11.07
C ALA A 44 8.76 1.41 -11.59
N ILE A 45 7.55 0.87 -11.80
CA ILE A 45 7.38 -0.46 -12.40
C ILE A 45 8.02 -0.51 -13.79
N PHE A 46 7.78 0.51 -14.61
CA PHE A 46 8.33 0.61 -15.95
C PHE A 46 9.87 0.69 -15.95
N ILE A 47 10.45 1.48 -15.05
CA ILE A 47 11.90 1.57 -14.88
C ILE A 47 12.48 0.21 -14.47
N ILE A 48 11.86 -0.49 -13.51
CA ILE A 48 12.30 -1.82 -13.08
C ILE A 48 12.33 -2.78 -14.27
N ILE A 49 11.23 -2.85 -15.05
CA ILE A 49 11.12 -3.72 -16.22
C ILE A 49 12.19 -3.37 -17.27
N ILE A 50 12.39 -2.09 -17.59
CA ILE A 50 13.40 -1.67 -18.58
C ILE A 50 14.79 -2.05 -18.12
N VAL A 51 15.15 -1.75 -16.87
CA VAL A 51 16.49 -1.99 -16.35
C VAL A 51 16.78 -3.48 -16.31
N THR A 52 15.84 -4.30 -15.83
CA THR A 52 16.05 -5.75 -15.75
C THR A 52 16.04 -6.40 -17.13
N LEU A 53 15.24 -5.90 -18.08
CA LEU A 53 15.24 -6.36 -19.47
C LEU A 53 16.54 -5.99 -20.18
N ALA A 54 17.01 -4.75 -20.03
CA ALA A 54 18.28 -4.30 -20.59
C ALA A 54 19.44 -5.15 -20.06
N SER A 55 19.46 -5.43 -18.75
CA SER A 55 20.42 -6.35 -18.15
C SER A 55 20.36 -7.74 -18.80
N ALA A 56 19.17 -8.29 -19.02
CA ALA A 56 19.04 -9.61 -19.65
C ALA A 56 19.54 -9.64 -21.10
N ILE A 57 19.37 -8.53 -21.84
CA ILE A 57 19.88 -8.41 -23.22
C ILE A 57 21.40 -8.24 -23.22
N CYS A 58 21.97 -7.40 -22.35
CA CYS A 58 23.41 -7.11 -22.32
C CYS A 58 24.25 -8.30 -21.84
N TYR A 59 23.78 -9.05 -20.86
CA TYR A 59 24.53 -10.16 -20.26
C TYR A 59 24.08 -11.55 -20.75
N GLY A 60 23.00 -11.64 -21.53
CA GLY A 60 22.42 -12.90 -22.00
C GLY A 60 21.70 -13.72 -20.92
N GLU A 61 21.76 -13.29 -19.67
CA GLU A 61 21.19 -13.97 -18.49
C GLU A 61 19.77 -13.47 -18.18
N LYS A 62 18.78 -14.36 -18.27
CA LYS A 62 17.36 -14.02 -18.07
C LYS A 62 16.90 -14.15 -16.61
N ILE A 63 17.71 -14.75 -15.74
CA ILE A 63 17.32 -15.09 -14.37
C ILE A 63 16.89 -13.84 -13.60
N PHE A 64 17.68 -12.76 -13.66
CA PHE A 64 17.37 -11.51 -12.96
C PHE A 64 16.08 -10.86 -13.45
N PHE A 65 15.82 -10.92 -14.76
CA PHE A 65 14.58 -10.43 -15.34
C PHE A 65 13.36 -11.23 -14.85
N ILE A 66 13.44 -12.57 -14.87
CA ILE A 66 12.37 -13.45 -14.38
C ILE A 66 12.09 -13.19 -12.90
N GLN A 67 13.13 -13.13 -12.06
CA GLN A 67 13.00 -12.82 -10.63
C GLN A 67 12.35 -11.45 -10.38
N SER A 68 12.68 -10.45 -11.20
CA SER A 68 12.04 -9.12 -11.10
C SER A 68 10.54 -9.17 -11.41
N LEU A 69 10.12 -10.00 -12.39
CA LEU A 69 8.71 -10.20 -12.70
C LEU A 69 7.98 -10.97 -11.61
N GLU A 70 8.60 -12.02 -11.06
CA GLU A 70 8.06 -12.77 -9.91
C GLU A 70 7.87 -11.88 -8.69
N PHE A 71 8.84 -11.00 -8.40
CA PHE A 71 8.75 -10.03 -7.33
C PHE A 71 7.59 -9.05 -7.53
N LEU A 72 7.45 -8.48 -8.73
CA LEU A 72 6.33 -7.59 -9.07
C LEU A 72 4.98 -8.30 -8.95
N LEU A 73 4.90 -9.56 -9.40
CA LEU A 73 3.70 -10.39 -9.28
C LEU A 73 3.35 -10.67 -7.81
N LEU A 74 4.35 -11.02 -6.98
CA LEU A 74 4.17 -11.23 -5.54
C LEU A 74 3.63 -9.97 -4.86
N ILE A 75 4.22 -8.81 -5.15
CA ILE A 75 3.77 -7.52 -4.62
C ILE A 75 2.32 -7.23 -5.04
N PHE A 76 1.97 -7.52 -6.30
CA PHE A 76 0.60 -7.37 -6.80
C PHE A 76 -0.39 -8.29 -6.05
N ILE A 77 -0.04 -9.57 -5.86
CA ILE A 77 -0.85 -10.53 -5.09
C ILE A 77 -1.03 -10.06 -3.65
N LEU A 78 0.05 -9.65 -2.98
CA LEU A 78 -0.01 -9.13 -1.60
C LEU A 78 -0.88 -7.89 -1.49
N THR A 79 -0.85 -7.02 -2.51
CA THR A 79 -1.73 -5.83 -2.58
C THR A 79 -3.19 -6.24 -2.66
N ILE A 80 -3.56 -7.21 -3.51
CA ILE A 80 -4.93 -7.73 -3.60
C ILE A 80 -5.35 -8.38 -2.27
N LEU A 81 -4.48 -9.18 -1.66
CA LEU A 81 -4.75 -9.79 -0.36
C LEU A 81 -5.00 -8.74 0.72
N SER A 82 -4.24 -7.63 0.71
CA SER A 82 -4.45 -6.51 1.65
C SER A 82 -5.87 -5.92 1.56
N ILE A 83 -6.46 -5.93 0.35
CA ILE A 83 -7.83 -5.46 0.13
C ILE A 83 -8.84 -6.36 0.85
N ILE A 84 -8.61 -7.67 0.82
CA ILE A 84 -9.46 -8.67 1.48
C ILE A 84 -9.31 -8.58 3.02
N PHE A 85 -8.07 -8.46 3.51
CA PHE A 85 -7.78 -8.44 4.95
C PHE A 85 -8.18 -7.14 5.67
N VAL A 86 -8.50 -6.06 4.96
CA VAL A 86 -8.88 -4.79 5.58
C VAL A 86 -10.13 -4.90 6.44
N LYS A 87 -11.13 -5.69 6.01
CA LYS A 87 -12.42 -5.81 6.68
C LYS A 87 -12.29 -6.54 8.03
N PRO A 88 -11.66 -7.73 8.11
CA PRO A 88 -11.41 -8.36 9.40
C PRO A 88 -10.50 -7.50 10.29
N TYR A 89 -9.46 -6.87 9.72
CA TYR A 89 -8.59 -5.96 10.46
C TYR A 89 -9.37 -4.82 11.13
N ARG A 90 -10.26 -4.12 10.39
CA ARG A 90 -11.06 -3.01 10.94
C ARG A 90 -12.01 -3.45 12.05
N ARG A 91 -12.59 -4.66 11.95
CA ARG A 91 -13.43 -5.22 13.01
C ARG A 91 -12.63 -5.48 14.28
N TRP A 92 -11.47 -6.10 14.13
CA TRP A 92 -10.54 -6.35 15.22
C TRP A 92 -10.07 -5.04 15.87
N TYR A 93 -9.65 -4.06 15.07
CA TYR A 93 -9.20 -2.75 15.54
C TYR A 93 -10.26 -2.04 16.39
N LYS A 94 -11.52 -2.01 15.93
CA LYS A 94 -12.63 -1.42 16.70
C LYS A 94 -12.87 -2.13 18.03
N LYS A 95 -12.72 -3.46 18.08
CA LYS A 95 -12.86 -4.23 19.32
C LYS A 95 -11.76 -3.86 20.32
N MET A 96 -10.52 -3.78 19.86
CA MET A 96 -9.38 -3.44 20.72
C MET A 96 -9.46 -2.01 21.26
N ARG A 97 -9.85 -1.04 20.43
CA ARG A 97 -10.03 0.35 20.87
C ARG A 97 -11.04 0.51 22.00
N LYS A 98 -12.16 -0.23 21.97
CA LYS A 98 -13.15 -0.21 23.05
C LYS A 98 -12.60 -0.77 24.37
N ILE A 99 -11.76 -1.81 24.30
CA ILE A 99 -11.12 -2.42 25.47
C ILE A 99 -10.11 -1.45 26.08
N ASP A 100 -9.37 -0.70 25.26
CA ASP A 100 -8.42 0.29 25.76
C ASP A 100 -9.14 1.46 26.44
N GLU A 101 -10.22 1.97 25.83
CA GLU A 101 -11.05 3.04 26.39
C GLU A 101 -11.69 2.63 27.73
N SER A 102 -12.17 1.39 27.86
CA SER A 102 -12.72 0.90 29.13
C SER A 102 -11.65 0.79 30.22
N LYS A 103 -10.45 0.30 29.88
CA LYS A 103 -9.33 0.23 30.82
C LYS A 103 -8.87 1.62 31.27
N GLU A 104 -8.86 2.59 30.36
CA GLU A 104 -8.49 3.97 30.69
C GLU A 104 -9.52 4.62 31.62
N PHE A 105 -10.82 4.39 31.36
CA PHE A 105 -11.91 4.85 32.23
C PHE A 105 -11.82 4.26 33.64
N GLU A 106 -11.57 2.95 33.76
CA GLU A 106 -11.36 2.30 35.07
C GLU A 106 -10.16 2.86 35.84
N ARG A 107 -9.07 3.23 35.15
CA ARG A 107 -7.93 3.90 35.80
C ARG A 107 -8.33 5.27 36.35
N LYS A 108 -9.10 6.06 35.58
CA LYS A 108 -9.50 7.42 35.97
C LYS A 108 -10.47 7.48 37.16
N ILE A 109 -11.26 6.42 37.41
CA ILE A 109 -12.17 6.34 38.57
C ILE A 109 -11.44 5.93 39.86
N LYS A 110 -10.30 5.24 39.74
CA LYS A 110 -9.53 4.75 40.90
C LYS A 110 -8.61 5.79 41.55
N PHE A 111 -8.54 7.01 41.01
CA PHE A 111 -7.81 8.16 41.55
C PHE A 111 -8.78 9.29 41.83
#